data_AF-A0A1F6GRB4-F1
#
_entry.id   AF-A0A1F6GRB4-F1
#
_cell.length_a   1.000
_cell.length_b   1.000
_cell.length_c   1.000
_cell.angle_alpha   90.00
_cell.angle_beta   90.00
_cell.angle_gamma   90.00
#
_symmetry.space_group_name_H-M   'P 1'
#
loop_
_entity.id
_entity.type
_entity.pdbx_description
1 polymer ?
#
loop_
_entity_poly.entity_id
_entity_poly.type
_entity_poly.pdbx_seq_one_letter_code
_entity_poly.pdbx_strand_id
1 'polypeptide(L)'
;MDNETFKNLIPTDWLAPYYNEYLSLNEKITTTLIQVTAHQRQWGKTLHRPQDFEEFFEAEAEVLGKSVEEIKGFFQQIAQTKAKEQVFEKHYGHLVPKDEKGHPKINRKALDSILGPDMKFKTE
;
A
#
# COMPACT_ATOMS: atom_id res chain seq x y z
N MET A 1 9.84 -24.89 -8.44
CA MET A 1 8.95 -24.57 -7.31
C MET A 1 7.67 -24.02 -7.87
N ASP A 2 6.57 -24.74 -7.66
CA ASP A 2 5.21 -24.28 -7.99
C ASP A 2 4.67 -23.32 -6.92
N ASN A 3 3.49 -22.76 -7.17
CA ASN A 3 2.88 -21.74 -6.32
C ASN A 3 2.45 -22.28 -4.94
N GLU A 4 2.02 -23.53 -4.85
CA GLU A 4 1.62 -24.15 -3.58
C GLU A 4 2.82 -24.38 -2.66
N THR A 5 3.92 -24.87 -3.23
CA THR A 5 5.17 -25.05 -2.49
C THR A 5 5.70 -23.71 -1.96
N PHE A 6 5.65 -22.66 -2.78
CA PHE A 6 6.05 -21.31 -2.35
C PHE A 6 5.18 -20.78 -1.18
N LYS A 7 3.86 -20.94 -1.25
CA LYS A 7 2.95 -20.50 -0.18
C LYS A 7 3.27 -21.18 1.16
N ASN A 8 3.61 -22.46 1.13
CA ASN A 8 3.95 -23.22 2.33
C ASN A 8 5.28 -22.78 2.99
N LEU A 9 6.13 -22.03 2.28
CA LEU A 9 7.36 -21.46 2.84
C LEU A 9 7.12 -20.13 3.59
N ILE A 10 5.98 -19.50 3.37
CA ILE A 10 5.62 -18.24 4.03
C ILE A 10 4.75 -18.55 5.24
N PRO A 11 5.17 -18.18 6.47
CA PRO A 11 4.32 -18.35 7.64
C PRO A 11 3.00 -17.61 7.48
N THR A 12 1.89 -18.17 7.96
CA THR A 12 0.58 -17.50 7.93
C THR A 12 0.62 -16.12 8.59
N ASP A 13 1.39 -16.00 9.68
CA ASP A 13 1.56 -14.76 10.45
C ASP A 13 2.87 -14.03 10.10
N TRP A 14 3.37 -14.16 8.87
CA TRP A 14 4.67 -13.63 8.43
C TRP A 14 4.88 -12.15 8.75
N LEU A 15 3.81 -11.36 8.85
CA LEU A 15 3.87 -9.93 9.16
C LEU A 15 4.06 -9.64 10.65
N ALA A 16 3.61 -10.52 11.55
CA ALA A 16 3.59 -10.27 12.99
C ALA A 16 4.97 -9.94 13.59
N PRO A 17 6.07 -10.62 13.21
CA PRO A 17 7.42 -10.25 13.66
C PRO A 17 7.90 -8.87 13.19
N TYR A 18 7.29 -8.32 12.14
CA TYR A 18 7.70 -7.08 11.48
C TYR A 18 6.62 -5.99 11.58
N TYR A 19 5.68 -6.14 12.50
CA TYR A 19 4.51 -5.26 12.56
C TYR A 19 4.88 -3.78 12.79
N ASN A 20 5.88 -3.50 13.62
CA ASN A 20 6.37 -2.13 13.83
C ASN A 20 6.98 -1.51 12.57
N GLU A 21 7.72 -2.31 11.79
CA GLU A 21 8.28 -1.86 10.51
C GLU A 21 7.16 -1.56 9.50
N TYR A 22 6.16 -2.44 9.44
CA TYR A 22 4.96 -2.22 8.65
C TYR A 22 4.22 -0.93 9.03
N LEU A 23 3.99 -0.68 10.32
CA LEU A 23 3.31 0.54 10.78
C LEU A 23 4.10 1.79 10.39
N SER A 24 5.42 1.79 10.60
CA SER A 24 6.28 2.92 10.24
C SER A 24 6.28 3.19 8.73
N LEU A 25 6.34 2.14 7.90
CA LEU A 25 6.26 2.28 6.45
C LEU A 25 4.88 2.75 6.00
N ASN A 26 3.82 2.20 6.57
CA ASN A 26 2.44 2.56 6.25
C ASN A 26 2.18 4.06 6.54
N GLU A 27 2.61 4.55 7.71
CA GLU A 27 2.51 5.97 8.04
C GLU A 27 3.29 6.83 7.05
N LYS A 28 4.57 6.50 6.81
CA LYS A 28 5.43 7.23 5.88
C LYS A 28 4.84 7.29 4.46
N ILE A 29 4.34 6.16 3.95
CA ILE A 29 3.72 6.09 2.62
C ILE A 29 2.43 6.89 2.61
N THR A 30 1.57 6.76 3.63
CA THR A 30 0.31 7.53 3.73
C THR A 30 0.59 9.03 3.65
N THR A 31 1.49 9.55 4.48
CA THR A 31 1.85 10.97 4.48
C THR A 31 2.44 11.41 3.15
N THR A 32 3.32 10.59 2.55
CA THR A 32 3.91 10.89 1.24
C THR A 32 2.83 10.98 0.16
N LEU A 33 1.88 10.05 0.14
CA LEU A 33 0.78 10.06 -0.82
C LEU A 33 -0.06 11.32 -0.69
N ILE A 34 -0.46 11.68 0.52
CA ILE A 34 -1.24 12.90 0.77
C ILE A 34 -0.48 14.13 0.29
N GLN A 35 0.81 14.26 0.63
CA GLN A 35 1.64 15.39 0.20
C GLN A 35 1.81 15.46 -1.32
N VAL A 36 2.01 14.32 -1.98
CA VAL A 36 2.12 14.24 -3.45
C VAL A 36 0.80 14.62 -4.10
N THR A 37 -0.34 14.12 -3.61
CA THR A 37 -1.66 14.48 -4.14
C THR A 37 -1.95 15.96 -3.94
N ALA A 38 -1.70 16.50 -2.74
CA ALA A 38 -1.84 17.92 -2.46
C ALA A 38 -0.98 18.77 -3.42
N HIS A 39 0.26 18.37 -3.67
CA HIS A 39 1.13 19.05 -4.63
C HIS A 39 0.58 18.98 -6.07
N GLN A 40 0.15 17.81 -6.53
CA GLN A 40 -0.43 17.62 -7.87
C GLN A 40 -1.72 18.43 -8.07
N ARG A 41 -2.50 18.61 -7.01
CA ARG A 41 -3.71 19.42 -6.97
C ARG A 41 -3.46 20.91 -6.76
N GLN A 42 -2.18 21.32 -6.66
CA GLN A 42 -1.77 22.69 -6.39
C GLN A 42 -2.43 23.24 -5.10
N TRP A 43 -2.54 22.39 -4.08
CA TRP A 43 -3.15 22.75 -2.80
C TRP A 43 -2.45 23.98 -2.20
N GLY A 44 -3.23 25.00 -1.88
CA GLY A 44 -2.71 26.33 -1.53
C GLY A 44 -2.18 26.46 -0.11
N LYS A 45 -2.28 25.42 0.73
CA LYS A 45 -1.85 25.45 2.14
C LYS A 45 -0.81 24.35 2.41
N THR A 46 0.17 24.66 3.26
CA THR A 46 1.10 23.65 3.75
C THR A 46 0.39 22.68 4.69
N LEU A 47 0.50 21.38 4.45
CA LEU A 47 -0.01 20.35 5.33
C LEU A 47 0.96 20.14 6.51
N HIS A 48 0.63 20.65 7.68
CA HIS A 48 1.48 20.53 8.88
C HIS A 48 0.70 20.10 10.13
N ARG A 49 -0.48 20.70 10.35
CA ARG A 49 -1.32 20.43 11.52
C ARG A 49 -2.43 19.46 11.14
N PRO A 50 -2.97 18.67 12.08
CA PRO A 50 -4.09 17.76 11.81
C PRO A 50 -5.25 18.42 11.05
N GLN A 51 -5.63 19.65 11.41
CA GLN A 51 -6.68 20.40 10.72
C GLN A 51 -6.37 20.67 9.24
N ASP A 52 -5.11 20.90 8.87
CA ASP A 52 -4.75 21.16 7.47
C ASP A 52 -5.00 19.90 6.61
N PHE A 53 -4.83 18.71 7.19
CA PHE A 53 -5.15 17.44 6.52
C PHE A 53 -6.66 17.22 6.40
N GLU A 54 -7.43 17.55 7.44
CA GLU A 54 -8.90 17.45 7.39
C GLU A 54 -9.49 18.34 6.29
N GLU A 55 -9.07 19.61 6.22
CA GLU A 55 -9.50 20.53 5.15
C GLU A 55 -9.13 20.00 3.75
N PHE A 56 -7.96 19.39 3.61
CA PHE A 56 -7.54 18.77 2.36
C PHE A 56 -8.43 17.58 1.99
N PHE A 57 -8.77 16.72 2.94
CA PHE A 57 -9.64 15.57 2.66
C PHE A 57 -11.08 15.99 2.34
N GLU A 58 -11.60 17.02 3.00
CA GLU A 58 -12.90 17.62 2.66
C GLU A 58 -12.92 18.15 1.23
N ALA A 59 -11.86 18.87 0.82
CA ALA A 59 -11.76 19.37 -0.54
C ALA A 59 -11.63 18.25 -1.59
N GLU A 60 -10.82 17.22 -1.34
CA GLU A 60 -10.72 16.07 -2.25
C GLU A 60 -12.04 15.28 -2.33
N ALA A 61 -12.75 15.15 -1.20
CA ALA A 61 -14.06 14.53 -1.12
C ALA A 61 -15.09 15.27 -1.99
N GLU A 62 -15.12 16.61 -1.90
CA GLU A 62 -15.97 17.45 -2.75
C GLU A 62 -15.64 17.31 -4.23
N VAL A 63 -14.36 17.40 -4.60
CA VAL A 63 -13.90 17.29 -6.00
C VAL A 63 -14.23 15.93 -6.61
N LEU A 64 -14.14 14.86 -5.82
CA LEU A 64 -14.37 13.49 -6.29
C LEU A 64 -15.81 13.02 -6.11
N GLY A 65 -16.68 13.81 -5.47
CA GLY A 65 -18.05 13.44 -5.15
C GLY A 65 -18.13 12.24 -4.21
N LYS A 66 -17.20 12.14 -3.25
CA LYS A 66 -17.09 11.04 -2.27
C LYS A 66 -17.18 11.58 -0.84
N SER A 67 -17.33 10.70 0.14
CA SER A 67 -17.17 11.06 1.55
C SER A 67 -15.70 11.23 1.93
N VAL A 68 -15.45 12.00 2.99
CA VAL A 68 -14.10 12.15 3.58
C VAL A 68 -13.54 10.80 4.03
N GLU A 69 -14.38 9.95 4.61
CA GLU A 69 -14.02 8.60 5.03
C GLU A 69 -13.57 7.73 3.86
N GLU A 70 -14.22 7.82 2.71
CA GLU A 70 -13.81 7.10 1.49
C GLU A 70 -12.46 7.58 0.98
N ILE A 71 -12.19 8.90 1.00
CA ILE A 71 -10.89 9.44 0.60
C ILE A 71 -9.79 8.99 1.56
N LYS A 72 -10.02 9.10 2.88
CA LYS A 72 -9.06 8.64 3.90
C LYS A 72 -8.80 7.14 3.78
N GLY A 73 -9.85 6.35 3.66
CA GLY A 73 -9.77 4.90 3.47
C GLY A 73 -9.00 4.55 2.21
N PHE A 74 -9.18 5.34 1.14
CA PHE A 74 -8.45 5.16 -0.10
C PHE A 74 -6.94 5.34 0.08
N PHE A 75 -6.48 6.46 0.66
CA PHE A 75 -5.05 6.68 0.95
C PHE A 75 -4.46 5.58 1.85
N GLN A 76 -5.17 5.24 2.92
CA GLN A 76 -4.73 4.20 3.85
C GLN A 76 -4.61 2.85 3.15
N GLN A 77 -5.54 2.48 2.28
CA GLN A 77 -5.50 1.21 1.58
C GLN A 77 -4.29 1.11 0.64
N ILE A 78 -3.93 2.19 -0.07
CA ILE A 78 -2.72 2.19 -0.92
C ILE A 78 -1.50 1.93 -0.03
N ALA A 79 -1.40 2.70 1.06
CA ALA A 79 -0.25 2.67 1.94
C ALA A 79 -0.08 1.32 2.63
N GLN A 80 -1.17 0.70 3.09
CA GLN A 80 -1.16 -0.64 3.67
C GLN A 80 -0.64 -1.68 2.68
N THR A 81 -1.15 -1.68 1.44
CA THR A 81 -0.70 -2.62 0.39
C THR A 81 0.78 -2.42 0.08
N LYS A 82 1.22 -1.17 -0.10
CA LYS A 82 2.63 -0.87 -0.40
C LYS A 82 3.58 -1.15 0.76
N ALA A 83 3.15 -0.91 2.00
CA ALA A 83 3.94 -1.27 3.17
C ALA A 83 4.10 -2.79 3.29
N LYS A 84 3.03 -3.57 3.07
CA LYS A 84 3.11 -5.04 3.05
C LYS A 84 4.04 -5.55 1.96
N GLU A 85 3.95 -5.00 0.75
CA GLU A 85 4.85 -5.34 -0.36
C GLU A 85 6.33 -5.14 0.02
N GLN A 86 6.68 -3.97 0.59
CA GLN A 86 8.07 -3.66 0.94
C GLN A 86 8.60 -4.54 2.08
N VAL A 87 7.79 -4.78 3.12
CA VAL A 87 8.17 -5.68 4.22
C VAL A 87 8.34 -7.11 3.70
N PHE A 88 7.43 -7.56 2.83
CA PHE A 88 7.51 -8.88 2.22
C PHE A 88 8.76 -9.03 1.35
N GLU A 89 9.02 -8.07 0.47
CA GLU A 89 10.17 -8.10 -0.42
C GLU A 89 11.49 -8.15 0.37
N LYS A 90 11.58 -7.35 1.44
CA LYS A 90 12.77 -7.30 2.30
C LYS A 90 13.04 -8.63 3.02
N HIS A 91 12.02 -9.25 3.59
CA HIS A 91 12.20 -10.40 4.49
C HIS A 91 11.96 -11.76 3.82
N TYR A 92 11.10 -11.80 2.79
CA TYR A 92 10.66 -13.02 2.11
C TYR A 92 10.84 -12.98 0.59
N GLY A 93 11.24 -11.85 0.00
CA GLY A 93 11.42 -11.70 -1.45
C GLY A 93 12.45 -12.66 -2.05
N HIS A 94 13.41 -13.12 -1.26
CA HIS A 94 14.40 -14.13 -1.67
C HIS A 94 13.80 -15.53 -1.89
N LEU A 95 12.62 -15.82 -1.31
CA LEU A 95 11.91 -17.09 -1.49
C LEU A 95 11.08 -17.13 -2.78
N VAL A 96 10.88 -15.97 -3.42
CA VAL A 96 10.13 -15.87 -4.67
C VAL A 96 10.90 -16.61 -5.77
N PRO A 97 10.30 -17.65 -6.40
CA PRO A 97 10.99 -18.41 -7.44
C PRO A 97 11.32 -17.54 -8.63
N LYS A 98 12.57 -17.61 -9.12
CA LYS A 98 13.05 -16.85 -10.27
C LYS A 98 13.33 -17.74 -11.48
N ASP A 99 13.21 -17.18 -12.68
CA ASP A 99 13.62 -17.79 -13.93
C ASP A 99 15.14 -17.73 -14.13
N GLU A 100 15.62 -18.33 -15.22
CA GLU A 100 17.05 -18.37 -15.55
C GLU A 100 17.64 -16.98 -15.81
N LYS A 101 16.80 -15.96 -16.03
CA LYS A 101 17.18 -14.56 -16.20
C LYS A 101 17.06 -13.76 -14.89
N GLY A 102 16.68 -14.40 -13.79
CA GLY A 102 16.49 -13.78 -12.48
C GLY A 102 15.15 -13.07 -12.29
N HIS A 103 14.20 -13.21 -13.23
CA HIS A 103 12.87 -12.60 -13.10
C HIS A 103 11.94 -13.47 -12.25
N PRO A 104 11.04 -12.88 -11.44
CA PRO A 104 10.04 -13.63 -10.70
C PRO A 104 9.16 -14.50 -11.61
N LYS A 105 9.08 -15.81 -11.33
CA LYS A 105 8.18 -16.76 -12.02
C LYS A 105 6.73 -16.62 -11.58
N ILE A 106 6.49 -16.03 -10.41
CA ILE A 106 5.15 -15.70 -9.92
C ILE A 106 4.89 -14.21 -10.11
N ASN A 107 3.69 -13.87 -10.57
CA ASN A 107 3.27 -12.49 -10.76
C ASN A 107 2.70 -11.91 -9.46
N ARG A 108 2.53 -10.58 -9.42
CA ARG A 108 1.95 -9.88 -8.27
C ARG A 108 0.58 -10.44 -7.85
N LYS A 109 -0.25 -10.81 -8.82
CA LYS A 109 -1.59 -11.40 -8.60
C LYS A 109 -1.52 -12.73 -7.83
N ALA A 110 -0.46 -13.52 -7.99
CA ALA A 110 -0.26 -14.73 -7.20
C ALA A 110 0.10 -14.40 -5.74
N LEU A 111 0.80 -13.29 -5.51
CA LEU A 111 1.12 -12.77 -4.18
C LEU A 111 -0.08 -12.15 -3.46
N ASP A 112 -1.17 -11.81 -4.16
CA ASP A 112 -2.39 -11.25 -3.54
C ASP A 112 -2.99 -12.15 -2.46
N SER A 113 -2.86 -13.47 -2.62
CA SER A 113 -3.31 -14.44 -1.60
C SER A 113 -2.51 -14.39 -0.29
N ILE A 114 -1.34 -13.73 -0.30
CA ILE A 114 -0.42 -13.61 0.83
C ILE A 114 -0.40 -12.16 1.36
N LEU A 115 -0.34 -11.19 0.44
CA LEU A 115 -0.22 -9.76 0.75
C LEU A 115 -1.58 -9.08 0.94
N GLY A 116 -2.66 -9.71 0.49
CA GLY A 116 -3.95 -9.08 0.27
C GLY A 116 -4.09 -8.55 -1.16
N PRO A 117 -5.34 -8.36 -1.63
CA PRO A 117 -5.60 -7.95 -3.00
C PRO A 117 -5.02 -6.58 -3.33
N ASP A 118 -4.50 -6.42 -4.55
CA ASP A 118 -4.22 -5.11 -5.12
C ASP A 118 -5.51 -4.29 -5.27
N MET A 119 -5.39 -2.97 -5.10
CA MET A 119 -6.53 -2.09 -5.32
C MET A 119 -6.94 -2.08 -6.78
N LYS A 120 -8.21 -2.41 -7.04
CA LYS A 120 -8.86 -2.13 -8.32
C LYS A 120 -9.79 -0.95 -8.14
N PHE A 121 -9.41 0.19 -8.70
CA PHE A 121 -10.36 1.27 -8.90
C PHE A 121 -11.34 0.84 -9.97
N LYS A 122 -12.62 0.84 -9.62
CA LYS A 122 -13.66 1.03 -10.63
C LYS A 122 -13.75 2.54 -10.85
N THR A 123 -13.26 3.00 -11.98
CA THR A 123 -13.76 4.23 -12.58
C THR A 123 -15.10 3.88 -13.19
N GLU A 124 -16.18 4.26 -12.51
CA GLU A 124 -17.51 4.36 -13.14
C GLU A 124 -17.62 5.69 -13.88
#